data_AF-R7UFH9-F1
#
_entry.id   AF-R7UFH9-F1
#
_cell.length_a   1.000
_cell.length_b   1.000
_cell.length_c   1.000
_cell.angle_alpha   90.00
_cell.angle_beta   90.00
_cell.angle_gamma   90.00
#
_symmetry.space_group_name_H-M   'P 1'
#
loop_
_entity.id
_entity.type
_entity.pdbx_description
1 polymer ?
#
loop_
_entity_poly.entity_id
_entity_poly.type
_entity_poly.pdbx_seq_one_letter_code
_entity_poly.pdbx_strand_id
1 'polypeptide(L)'
;MYYKYIIATFGAIGNTLSFVVLQKKTFRQSSVGFVLSTLLVLDTLMLALWCAYNGMRFERYHYPGENIQYKSDFMCKLQSMSTFLPLMSAWSLVLLTAERLAVVFYPMKSREICTRRNVSFAWLAIALVVFFLCLPNVWV
;
A
#
# COMPACT_ATOMS: atom_id res chain seq x y z
N MET A 1 13.23 20.29 -2.45
CA MET A 1 12.76 19.85 -1.11
C MET A 1 11.27 20.10 -0.88
N TYR A 2 10.63 21.14 -1.45
CA TYR A 2 9.18 21.39 -1.25
C TYR A 2 8.21 20.47 -1.98
N TYR A 3 8.54 20.04 -3.21
CA TYR A 3 7.67 19.20 -4.03
C TYR A 3 7.24 17.89 -3.33
N LYS A 4 8.10 17.35 -2.46
CA LYS A 4 7.82 16.13 -1.70
C LYS A 4 6.64 16.29 -0.74
N TYR A 5 6.59 17.40 -0.01
CA TYR A 5 5.50 17.70 0.90
C TYR A 5 4.20 17.96 0.16
N ILE A 6 4.27 18.60 -1.01
CA ILE A 6 3.11 18.83 -1.88
C ILE A 6 2.53 17.50 -2.36
N ILE A 7 3.37 16.58 -2.85
CA ILE A 7 2.93 15.25 -3.29
C ILE A 7 2.33 14.46 -2.12
N ALA A 8 2.92 14.55 -0.92
CA ALA A 8 2.43 13.84 0.25
C ALA A 8 1.06 14.34 0.70
N THR A 9 0.84 15.65 0.76
CA THR A 9 -0.45 16.22 1.16
C THR A 9 -1.53 15.96 0.12
N PHE A 10 -1.25 16.20 -1.16
CA PHE A 10 -2.22 15.93 -2.22
C PHE A 10 -2.57 14.44 -2.32
N GLY A 11 -1.57 13.57 -2.23
CA GLY A 11 -1.75 12.13 -2.24
C GLY A 11 -2.56 11.63 -1.04
N ALA A 12 -2.29 12.15 0.17
CA ALA A 12 -3.04 11.78 1.37
C ALA A 12 -4.51 12.22 1.27
N ILE A 13 -4.76 13.46 0.82
CA ILE A 13 -6.11 14.00 0.65
C ILE A 13 -6.87 13.19 -0.41
N GLY A 14 -6.26 12.96 -1.58
CA GLY A 14 -6.85 12.18 -2.66
C GLY A 14 -7.20 10.77 -2.23
N ASN A 15 -6.25 10.05 -1.62
CA ASN A 15 -6.49 8.68 -1.20
C ASN A 15 -7.53 8.57 -0.08
N THR A 16 -7.56 9.53 0.86
CA THR A 16 -8.57 9.55 1.94
C THR A 16 -9.97 9.81 1.38
N LEU A 17 -10.11 10.76 0.46
CA LEU A 17 -11.38 11.05 -0.22
C LEU A 17 -11.86 9.83 -1.01
N SER A 18 -10.98 9.21 -1.79
CA SER A 18 -11.30 7.97 -2.51
C SER A 18 -11.76 6.87 -1.57
N PHE A 19 -11.10 6.71 -0.42
CA PHE A 19 -11.46 5.70 0.58
C PHE A 19 -12.86 5.94 1.15
N VAL A 20 -13.19 7.19 1.51
CA VAL A 20 -14.53 7.58 1.99
C VAL A 20 -15.60 7.31 0.93
N VAL A 21 -15.31 7.60 -0.34
CA VAL A 21 -16.23 7.32 -1.46
C VAL A 21 -16.43 5.80 -1.65
N LEU A 22 -15.36 5.02 -1.56
CA LEU A 22 -15.39 3.55 -1.68
C LEU A 22 -16.09 2.86 -0.51
N GLN A 23 -16.15 3.50 0.66
CA GLN A 23 -16.95 3.00 1.79
C GLN A 23 -18.47 3.17 1.62
N LYS A 24 -18.94 3.90 0.60
CA LYS A 24 -20.38 3.99 0.31
C LYS A 24 -20.96 2.61 -0.01
N LYS A 25 -22.21 2.41 0.44
CA LYS A 25 -22.94 1.12 0.44
C LYS A 25 -22.96 0.43 -0.93
N THR A 26 -22.95 1.22 -2.01
CA THR A 26 -22.95 0.77 -3.41
C THR A 26 -21.67 0.03 -3.82
N PHE A 27 -20.50 0.42 -3.29
CA PHE A 27 -19.21 -0.19 -3.65
C PHE A 27 -18.71 -1.20 -2.61
N ARG A 28 -19.15 -1.07 -1.34
CA ARG A 28 -18.74 -1.93 -0.23
C ARG A 28 -19.12 -3.41 -0.41
N GLN A 29 -20.11 -3.72 -1.25
CA GLN A 29 -20.50 -5.09 -1.56
C GLN A 29 -19.70 -5.72 -2.71
N SER A 30 -18.91 -4.94 -3.45
CA SER A 30 -18.11 -5.43 -4.58
C SER A 30 -16.71 -5.85 -4.13
N SER A 31 -16.21 -6.95 -4.67
CA SER A 31 -14.84 -7.47 -4.48
C SER A 31 -13.78 -6.41 -4.83
N VAL A 32 -14.05 -5.66 -5.89
CA VAL A 32 -13.28 -4.51 -6.38
C VAL A 32 -13.18 -3.41 -5.32
N GLY A 33 -14.28 -3.10 -4.62
CA GLY A 33 -14.30 -2.08 -3.57
C GLY A 33 -13.39 -2.43 -2.39
N PHE A 34 -13.28 -3.72 -2.07
CA PHE A 34 -12.36 -4.20 -1.05
C PHE A 34 -10.90 -4.02 -1.46
N VAL A 35 -10.52 -4.47 -2.67
CA VAL A 35 -9.13 -4.36 -3.17
C VAL A 35 -8.70 -2.90 -3.30
N LEU A 36 -9.56 -2.03 -3.85
CA LEU A 36 -9.27 -0.59 -3.91
C LEU A 36 -9.17 0.03 -2.52
N SER A 37 -10.01 -0.36 -1.57
CA SER A 37 -9.94 0.16 -0.21
C SER A 37 -8.62 -0.24 0.46
N THR A 38 -8.17 -1.49 0.33
CA THR A 38 -6.87 -1.93 0.83
C THR A 38 -5.71 -1.23 0.11
N LEU A 39 -5.81 -1.02 -1.20
CA LEU A 39 -4.81 -0.29 -1.99
C LEU A 39 -4.63 1.15 -1.46
N LEU A 40 -5.74 1.87 -1.25
CA LEU A 40 -5.71 3.25 -0.73
C LEU A 40 -5.12 3.32 0.68
N VAL A 41 -5.38 2.32 1.52
CA VAL A 41 -4.76 2.21 2.85
C VAL A 41 -3.25 1.99 2.74
N LEU A 42 -2.80 1.13 1.82
CA LEU A 42 -1.37 0.93 1.57
C LEU A 42 -0.69 2.21 1.05
N ASP A 43 -1.32 2.91 0.10
CA ASP A 43 -0.77 4.14 -0.48
C ASP A 43 -0.71 5.28 0.54
N THR A 44 -1.72 5.42 1.41
CA THR A 44 -1.68 6.40 2.53
C THR A 44 -0.62 6.05 3.56
N LEU A 45 -0.48 4.77 3.92
CA LEU A 45 0.56 4.31 4.84
C LEU A 45 1.97 4.54 4.27
N MET A 46 2.16 4.27 2.98
CA MET A 46 3.41 4.55 2.27
C MET A 46 3.76 6.05 2.31
N LEU A 47 2.79 6.91 2.00
CA LEU A 47 2.95 8.37 2.08
C LEU A 47 3.30 8.84 3.50
N ALA A 48 2.66 8.26 4.52
CA ALA A 48 2.93 8.57 5.92
C ALA A 48 4.36 8.19 6.33
N LEU A 49 4.80 6.97 6.01
CA LEU A 49 6.17 6.50 6.28
C LEU A 49 7.21 7.32 5.53
N TRP A 50 6.92 7.67 4.28
CA TRP A 50 7.81 8.53 3.49
C TRP A 50 7.91 9.94 4.08
N CYS A 51 6.81 10.51 4.56
CA CYS A 51 6.80 11.81 5.23
C CYS A 51 7.60 11.76 6.54
N ALA A 52 7.37 10.75 7.38
CA ALA A 52 8.13 10.53 8.61
C ALA A 52 9.64 10.41 8.36
N TYR A 53 10.03 9.69 7.29
CA TYR A 53 11.43 9.56 6.91
C TYR A 53 12.07 10.87 6.44
N ASN A 54 11.37 11.65 5.60
CA ASN A 54 11.89 12.93 5.14
C ASN A 54 11.94 13.96 6.28
N GLY A 55 11.01 13.92 7.24
CA GLY A 55 11.06 14.70 8.47
C GLY A 55 12.32 14.40 9.31
N MET A 56 12.60 13.11 9.55
CA MET A 56 13.82 12.68 10.26
C MET A 56 15.12 13.08 9.52
N ARG A 57 15.12 13.09 8.18
CA ARG A 57 16.27 13.58 7.39
C ARG A 57 16.45 15.10 7.48
N PHE A 58 15.36 15.86 7.63
CA PHE A 58 15.42 17.31 7.80
C PHE A 58 16.00 17.67 9.17
N GLU A 59 15.58 16.97 10.22
CA GLU A 59 16.17 17.09 11.57
C GLU A 59 17.66 16.77 11.57
N ARG A 60 18.09 15.73 10.85
CA ARG A 60 19.52 15.38 10.69
C ARG A 60 20.36 16.50 10.07
N TYR A 61 19.78 17.28 9.15
CA TYR A 61 20.47 18.38 8.47
C TYR A 61 20.58 19.63 9.36
N HIS A 62 19.65 19.80 10.31
CA HIS A 62 19.62 20.94 11.24
C HIS A 62 20.32 20.64 12.58
N TYR A 63 20.34 19.37 13.00
CA TYR A 63 20.96 18.89 14.25
C TYR A 63 21.90 17.71 13.97
N PRO A 64 23.15 17.97 13.54
CA PRO A 64 24.09 16.92 13.09
C PRO A 64 24.59 15.96 14.20
N GLY A 65 24.16 16.12 15.45
CA GLY A 65 24.58 15.30 16.60
C GLY A 65 23.62 14.17 16.99
N GLU A 66 22.35 14.20 16.54
CA GLU A 66 21.33 13.23 16.93
C GLU A 66 20.97 12.32 15.75
N ASN A 67 21.83 11.33 15.48
CA ASN A 67 21.55 10.32 14.46
C ASN A 67 20.47 9.33 14.96
N ILE A 68 19.21 9.77 15.02
CA ILE A 68 18.06 8.95 15.41
C ILE A 68 17.90 7.73 14.48
N GLN A 69 18.29 7.88 13.21
CA GLN A 69 18.25 6.82 12.18
C GLN A 69 19.18 5.62 12.47
N TYR A 70 20.22 5.80 13.29
CA TYR A 70 21.16 4.73 13.68
C TYR A 70 21.03 4.33 15.16
N LYS A 71 20.23 5.05 15.95
CA LYS A 71 20.02 4.76 17.37
C LYS A 71 18.98 3.67 17.62
N SER A 72 18.12 3.38 16.64
CA SER A 72 17.04 2.41 16.80
C SER A 72 17.04 1.42 15.64
N ASP A 73 17.44 0.17 15.93
CA ASP A 73 17.35 -0.97 15.01
C ASP A 73 15.94 -1.08 14.39
N PHE A 74 14.92 -0.66 15.14
CA PHE A 74 13.54 -0.64 14.70
C PHE A 74 13.34 0.25 13.46
N MET A 75 13.93 1.45 13.42
CA MET A 75 13.78 2.37 12.27
C MET A 75 14.51 1.86 11.03
N CYS A 76 15.68 1.22 11.20
CA CYS A 76 16.42 0.58 10.11
C CYS A 76 15.63 -0.61 9.54
N LYS A 77 15.04 -1.44 10.42
CA LYS A 77 14.15 -2.54 10.00
C LYS A 77 12.90 -2.04 9.30
N LEU A 78 12.30 -0.96 9.80
CA LEU A 78 11.13 -0.34 9.19
C LEU A 78 11.45 0.25 7.80
N GLN A 79 12.65 0.81 7.63
CA GLN A 79 13.16 1.28 6.33
C GLN A 79 13.25 0.13 5.34
N SER A 80 13.85 -0.99 5.73
CA SER A 80 13.95 -2.17 4.86
C SER A 80 12.56 -2.70 4.48
N MET A 81 11.62 -2.68 5.42
CA MET A 81 10.23 -3.04 5.19
C MET A 81 9.43 -2.03 4.37
N SER A 82 9.93 -0.81 4.13
CA SER A 82 9.23 0.18 3.30
C SER A 82 9.08 -0.26 1.84
N THR A 83 9.94 -1.17 1.36
CA THR A 83 9.86 -1.77 0.01
C THR A 83 8.66 -2.71 -0.15
N PHE A 84 8.13 -3.25 0.95
CA PHE A 84 6.97 -4.15 0.93
C PHE A 84 5.70 -3.43 0.46
N LEU A 85 5.47 -2.20 0.92
CA LEU A 85 4.26 -1.43 0.64
C LEU A 85 4.03 -1.09 -0.84
N PRO A 86 5.00 -0.55 -1.60
CA PRO A 86 4.82 -0.29 -3.03
C PRO A 86 4.66 -1.57 -3.83
N LEU A 87 5.32 -2.66 -3.44
CA LEU A 87 5.18 -3.96 -4.09
C LEU A 87 3.76 -4.51 -3.87
N MET A 88 3.25 -4.43 -2.64
CA MET A 88 1.88 -4.78 -2.31
C MET A 88 0.84 -3.93 -3.05
N SER A 89 1.07 -2.63 -3.17
CA SER A 89 0.21 -1.71 -3.93
C SER A 89 0.16 -2.13 -5.40
N ALA A 90 1.31 -2.38 -6.02
CA ALA A 90 1.40 -2.85 -7.41
C ALA A 90 0.68 -4.18 -7.65
N TRP A 91 0.91 -5.18 -6.79
CA TRP A 91 0.24 -6.48 -6.94
C TRP A 91 -1.27 -6.43 -6.65
N SER A 92 -1.70 -5.53 -5.77
CA SER A 92 -3.13 -5.28 -5.54
C SER A 92 -3.80 -4.71 -6.79
N LEU A 93 -3.11 -3.81 -7.52
CA LEU A 93 -3.56 -3.32 -8.82
C LEU A 93 -3.61 -4.44 -9.88
N VAL A 94 -2.60 -5.31 -9.93
CA VAL A 94 -2.60 -6.47 -10.85
C VAL A 94 -3.78 -7.40 -10.56
N LEU A 95 -4.08 -7.68 -9.29
CA LEU A 95 -5.23 -8.48 -8.90
C LEU A 95 -6.54 -7.83 -9.37
N LEU A 96 -6.66 -6.51 -9.20
CA LEU A 96 -7.82 -5.74 -9.64
C LEU A 96 -8.01 -5.80 -11.16
N THR A 97 -6.94 -5.60 -11.94
CA THR A 97 -7.01 -5.64 -13.40
C THR A 97 -7.28 -7.04 -13.92
N ALA A 98 -6.71 -8.08 -13.29
CA ALA A 98 -7.00 -9.47 -13.60
C ALA A 98 -8.47 -9.82 -13.32
N GLU A 99 -9.04 -9.36 -12.20
CA GLU A 99 -10.46 -9.53 -11.89
C GLU A 99 -11.35 -8.90 -12.97
N ARG A 100 -11.05 -7.66 -13.36
CA ARG A 100 -11.79 -6.94 -14.41
C ARG A 100 -11.64 -7.60 -15.77
N LEU A 101 -10.46 -8.11 -16.10
CA LEU A 101 -10.20 -8.82 -17.34
C LEU A 101 -10.99 -10.13 -17.39
N ALA A 102 -11.02 -10.88 -16.28
CA ALA A 102 -11.83 -12.11 -16.19
C ALA A 102 -13.33 -11.84 -16.38
N VAL A 103 -13.86 -10.73 -15.87
CA VAL A 103 -15.26 -10.33 -16.08
C VAL A 103 -15.56 -10.03 -17.56
N VAL A 104 -14.63 -9.39 -18.27
CA VAL A 104 -14.79 -9.02 -19.68
C VAL A 104 -14.70 -10.26 -20.60
N PHE A 105 -13.70 -11.11 -20.39
CA PHE A 105 -13.49 -12.28 -21.25
C PHE A 105 -14.41 -13.47 -20.91
N TYR A 106 -14.80 -13.62 -19.64
CA TYR A 106 -15.59 -14.77 -19.16
C TYR A 106 -16.79 -14.33 -18.30
N PRO A 107 -17.79 -13.65 -18.88
CA PRO A 107 -18.93 -13.10 -18.14
C PRO A 107 -19.71 -14.15 -17.34
N MET A 108 -19.86 -15.37 -17.87
CA MET A 108 -20.62 -16.46 -17.23
C MET A 108 -19.93 -17.07 -15.99
N LYS A 109 -18.60 -17.16 -15.97
CA LYS A 109 -17.84 -17.66 -14.80
C LYS A 109 -17.43 -16.56 -13.81
N SER A 110 -17.49 -15.30 -14.23
CA SER A 110 -17.06 -14.16 -13.42
C SER A 110 -17.83 -14.03 -12.10
N ARG A 111 -19.11 -14.44 -12.06
CA ARG A 111 -19.96 -14.36 -10.87
C ARG A 111 -19.59 -15.39 -9.79
N GLU A 112 -19.02 -16.53 -10.17
CA GLU A 112 -18.48 -17.53 -9.25
C GLU A 112 -17.02 -17.22 -8.85
N ILE A 113 -16.19 -16.80 -9.81
CA ILE A 113 -14.75 -16.58 -9.59
C ILE A 113 -14.50 -15.29 -8.79
N CYS A 114 -15.17 -14.18 -9.13
CA CYS A 114 -14.97 -12.87 -8.50
C CYS A 114 -15.80 -12.67 -7.21
N THR A 115 -15.93 -13.71 -6.39
CA THR A 115 -16.52 -13.54 -5.05
C THR A 115 -15.52 -12.84 -4.12
N ARG A 116 -16.03 -11.98 -3.23
CA ARG A 116 -15.23 -11.23 -2.26
C ARG A 116 -14.27 -12.11 -1.44
N ARG A 117 -14.69 -13.34 -1.12
CA ARG A 117 -13.85 -14.33 -0.41
C ARG A 117 -12.65 -14.76 -1.23
N ASN A 118 -12.83 -15.12 -2.50
CA ASN A 118 -11.75 -15.59 -3.37
C ASN A 118 -10.73 -14.47 -3.62
N VAL A 119 -11.21 -13.26 -3.88
CA VAL A 119 -10.34 -12.10 -4.09
C VAL A 119 -9.58 -11.74 -2.80
N SER A 120 -10.23 -11.80 -1.64
CA SER A 120 -9.56 -11.60 -0.36
C SER A 120 -8.51 -12.69 -0.07
N PHE A 121 -8.79 -13.93 -0.44
CA PHE A 121 -7.85 -15.05 -0.26
C PHE A 121 -6.65 -14.92 -1.21
N ALA A 122 -6.89 -14.56 -2.47
CA ALA A 122 -5.84 -14.26 -3.44
C ALA A 122 -4.97 -13.09 -2.99
N TRP A 123 -5.58 -12.03 -2.46
CA TRP A 123 -4.87 -10.89 -1.90
C TRP A 123 -4.00 -11.29 -0.70
N LEU A 124 -4.51 -12.10 0.22
CA LEU A 124 -3.73 -12.64 1.34
C LEU A 124 -2.58 -13.53 0.87
N ALA A 125 -2.79 -14.37 -0.15
CA ALA A 125 -1.73 -15.20 -0.72
C ALA A 125 -0.62 -14.34 -1.33
N ILE A 126 -0.97 -13.30 -2.08
CA ILE A 126 -0.03 -12.31 -2.61
C ILE A 126 0.72 -11.63 -1.46
N ALA A 127 0.00 -11.21 -0.41
CA ALA A 127 0.60 -10.56 0.76
C ALA A 127 1.66 -11.44 1.43
N LEU A 128 1.37 -12.73 1.58
CA LEU A 128 2.33 -13.71 2.13
C LEU A 128 3.54 -13.87 1.21
N VAL A 129 3.35 -14.05 -0.10
CA VAL A 129 4.47 -14.20 -1.05
C VAL A 129 5.37 -12.96 -1.03
N VAL A 130 4.78 -11.76 -1.09
CA VAL A 130 5.53 -10.50 -1.05
C VAL A 130 6.24 -10.32 0.31
N PHE A 131 5.62 -10.76 1.41
CA PHE A 131 6.26 -10.75 2.72
C PHE A 131 7.49 -11.67 2.74
N PHE A 132 7.37 -12.90 2.22
CA PHE A 132 8.51 -13.83 2.11
C PHE A 132 9.62 -13.30 1.21
N LEU A 133 9.28 -12.60 0.12
CA LEU A 133 10.27 -11.96 -0.75
C LEU A 133 10.97 -10.77 -0.09
N CYS A 134 10.32 -10.07 0.83
CA CYS A 134 10.92 -8.95 1.56
C CYS A 134 11.65 -9.38 2.85
N LEU A 135 11.39 -10.56 3.41
CA LEU A 135 12.10 -11.08 4.58
C LEU A 135 13.63 -11.05 4.44
N PRO A 136 14.25 -11.47 3.33
CA PRO A 136 15.71 -11.45 3.17
C PRO A 136 16.32 -10.05 3.34
N ASN A 137 15.63 -9.00 2.87
CA ASN A 137 16.10 -7.62 3.01
C ASN A 137 16.14 -7.14 4.48
N VAL A 138 15.45 -7.81 5.40
CA VAL A 138 15.45 -7.47 6.84
C VAL A 138 16.69 -7.98 7.57
N TRP A 139 17.33 -9.00 7.01
CA TRP A 139 18.49 -9.68 7.61
C TRP A 139 19.83 -9.18 7.08
N VAL A 140 19.83 -8.36 6.03
CA VAL A 140 21.01 -7.68 5.45
C VAL A 140 21.10 -6.26 5.99
#